data_AF-A0A536D2B1-F1
#
_entry.id   AF-A0A536D2B1-F1
#
_cell.length_a   1.000
_cell.length_b   1.000
_cell.length_c   1.000
_cell.angle_alpha   90.00
_cell.angle_beta   90.00
_cell.angle_gamma   90.00
#
_symmetry.space_group_name_H-M   'P 1'
#
loop_
_entity.id
_entity.type
_entity.pdbx_description
1 polymer ?
#
loop_
_entity_poly.entity_id
_entity_poly.type
_entity_poly.pdbx_seq_one_letter_code
_entity_poly.pdbx_strand_id
1 'polypeptide(L)'
;MNVLTRSRHRVPPSSPRTAGGLVGRALAWPCHVDRLLTLLTWRRARAYALVLLLLYVVAWLDVLALGSPPLNSSGTPLGGDYIAFHTAGRLLLSGRASELYDHAAVSAVQDSLLGGRAPGFYDAFRNPPFYAVLFAPLALLDLLPGFAVFSVLSAACLALALWLLLRDALLLGETRLLGDALLLGDTPRLRERWRGLVVLVLAFPPVYFGLIDGENAIISLLLYALIYRAVAHKQDRAAGIWSALGLFKPQLFFIFPLIFLASRRWRALVAYGLTAAALFALSVAVVGPAGMQAWLRILIEPETGNATANAWRMASLKSFFDVLLPDQHLLSLGLYAASSLALLFALLRAWSRLTSRASSRPSSAVSSGPSAAGTSSGLSAAGASSGASPSGTSTGLSGGASLVISSRPPSSASPGGFSAPWTAHAAGSSSNASARPSLASPLPALWAFTSLVAVLVDPHLVDYDLTVLVPA
;
A
#
# COMPACT_ATOMS: atom_id res chain seq x y z
N MET A 1 38.32 -51.29 50.27
CA MET A 1 37.40 -50.41 51.01
C MET A 1 36.52 -49.70 49.99
N ASN A 2 35.19 -49.74 50.13
CA ASN A 2 34.26 -49.20 49.13
C ASN A 2 34.21 -47.67 49.12
N VAL A 3 34.25 -47.05 47.93
CA VAL A 3 33.53 -45.79 47.67
C VAL A 3 32.89 -45.87 46.28
N LEU A 4 31.56 -45.78 46.24
CA LEU A 4 30.74 -45.74 45.03
C LEU A 4 30.71 -44.32 44.46
N THR A 5 30.96 -44.15 43.16
CA THR A 5 30.60 -42.92 42.43
C THR A 5 29.59 -43.22 41.34
N ARG A 6 28.38 -42.65 41.48
CA ARG A 6 27.26 -42.80 40.55
C ARG A 6 27.60 -42.20 39.19
N SER A 7 27.60 -43.00 38.12
CA SER A 7 27.45 -42.43 36.77
C SER A 7 26.02 -41.92 36.58
N ARG A 8 25.87 -40.64 36.21
CA ARG A 8 24.60 -40.11 35.70
C ARG A 8 24.69 -40.10 34.18
N HIS A 9 24.07 -41.08 33.53
CA HIS A 9 23.85 -41.02 32.09
C HIS A 9 23.00 -39.78 31.76
N ARG A 10 23.61 -38.78 31.10
CA ARG A 10 22.85 -37.71 30.45
C ARG A 10 22.23 -38.29 29.18
N VAL A 11 20.92 -38.47 29.19
CA VAL A 11 20.14 -38.64 27.96
C VAL A 11 20.24 -37.33 27.16
N PRO A 12 20.68 -37.33 25.90
CA PRO A 12 20.71 -36.13 25.08
C PRO A 12 19.27 -35.69 24.74
N PRO A 13 19.00 -34.38 24.61
CA PRO A 13 17.66 -33.92 24.24
C PRO A 13 17.28 -34.45 22.86
N SER A 14 16.14 -35.14 22.79
CA SER A 14 15.57 -35.64 21.54
C SER A 14 15.22 -34.48 20.61
N SER A 15 15.95 -34.38 19.50
CA SER A 15 15.61 -33.42 18.44
C SER A 15 14.18 -33.66 17.94
N PRO A 16 13.33 -32.62 17.82
CA PRO A 16 12.02 -32.77 17.21
C PRO A 16 12.21 -33.02 15.70
N ARG A 17 12.20 -34.29 15.30
CA ARG A 17 12.09 -34.70 13.89
C ARG A 17 10.67 -34.41 13.39
N THR A 18 10.36 -33.13 13.15
CA THR A 18 9.20 -32.74 12.35
C THR A 18 9.45 -33.12 10.89
N ALA A 19 8.48 -33.80 10.28
CA ALA A 19 8.51 -34.22 8.88
C ALA A 19 8.29 -33.01 7.94
N GLY A 20 9.29 -32.13 7.84
CA GLY A 20 9.36 -31.11 6.81
C GLY A 20 9.80 -31.74 5.49
N GLY A 21 8.90 -31.80 4.51
CA GLY A 21 9.22 -32.26 3.15
C GLY A 21 10.29 -31.38 2.48
N LEU A 22 10.82 -31.84 1.34
CA LEU A 22 11.94 -31.23 0.60
C LEU A 22 11.88 -29.70 0.43
N VAL A 23 10.68 -29.11 0.33
CA VAL A 23 10.45 -27.65 0.26
C VAL A 23 10.97 -26.91 1.50
N GLY A 24 10.86 -27.48 2.70
CA GLY A 24 11.34 -26.86 3.95
C GLY A 24 12.87 -26.84 4.08
N ARG A 25 13.59 -27.71 3.36
CA ARG A 25 15.06 -27.68 3.29
C ARG A 25 15.58 -26.67 2.27
N ALA A 26 14.81 -26.35 1.23
CA ALA A 26 15.17 -25.34 0.24
C ALA A 26 15.01 -23.89 0.75
N LEU A 27 14.34 -23.70 1.89
CA LEU A 27 14.13 -22.42 2.56
C LEU A 27 14.81 -22.37 3.95
N ALA A 28 15.90 -23.12 4.13
CA ALA A 28 16.79 -22.90 5.26
C ALA A 28 17.59 -21.61 4.99
N TRP A 29 17.19 -20.49 5.60
CA TRP A 29 17.89 -19.22 5.48
C TRP A 29 19.36 -19.37 5.93
N PRO A 30 20.33 -18.74 5.26
CA PRO A 30 21.72 -18.77 5.70
C PRO A 30 21.86 -18.22 7.12
N CYS A 31 22.72 -18.82 7.94
CA CYS A 31 22.94 -18.43 9.35
C CYS A 31 23.52 -17.00 9.56
N HIS A 32 23.81 -16.28 8.47
CA HIS A 32 24.08 -14.84 8.48
C HIS A 32 22.79 -14.01 8.59
N VAL A 33 21.69 -14.50 8.03
CA VAL A 33 20.38 -13.82 8.10
C VAL A 33 19.82 -13.92 9.51
N ASP A 34 19.94 -15.05 10.21
CA ASP A 34 19.56 -15.16 11.63
C ASP A 34 20.25 -14.08 12.49
N ARG A 35 21.54 -13.79 12.22
CA ARG A 35 22.26 -12.69 12.88
C ARG A 35 21.66 -11.32 12.56
N LEU A 36 21.28 -11.04 11.31
CA LEU A 36 20.58 -9.81 10.93
C LEU A 36 19.19 -9.70 11.59
N LEU A 37 18.45 -10.81 11.71
CA LEU A 37 17.16 -10.86 12.39
C LEU A 37 17.27 -10.49 13.87
N THR A 38 18.39 -10.81 14.54
CA THR A 38 18.63 -10.33 15.92
C THR A 38 18.75 -8.80 16.00
N LEU A 39 19.23 -8.12 14.96
CA LEU A 39 19.31 -6.65 14.92
C LEU A 39 17.93 -6.02 14.68
N LEU A 40 17.07 -6.66 13.88
CA LEU A 40 15.76 -6.17 13.47
C LEU A 40 14.58 -6.57 14.37
N THR A 41 14.83 -7.00 15.61
CA THR A 41 13.74 -7.25 16.59
C THR A 41 12.83 -6.02 16.75
N TRP A 42 11.54 -6.23 16.96
CA TRP A 42 10.54 -5.15 17.08
C TRP A 42 10.92 -4.02 18.05
N ARG A 43 11.54 -4.36 19.20
CA ARG A 43 12.01 -3.37 20.18
C ARG A 43 13.13 -2.49 19.61
N ARG A 44 14.08 -3.08 18.87
CA ARG A 44 15.18 -2.37 18.21
C ARG A 44 14.67 -1.54 17.04
N ALA A 45 13.87 -2.13 16.14
CA ALA A 45 13.26 -1.42 15.01
C ALA A 45 12.48 -0.17 15.45
N ARG A 46 11.63 -0.27 16.48
CA ARG A 46 10.91 0.89 17.04
C ARG A 46 11.86 1.92 17.67
N ALA A 47 12.93 1.49 18.34
CA ALA A 47 13.91 2.42 18.92
C ALA A 47 14.68 3.17 17.83
N TYR A 48 15.14 2.49 16.78
CA TYR A 48 15.80 3.12 15.63
C TYR A 48 14.86 4.12 14.92
N ALA A 49 13.59 3.76 14.73
CA ALA A 49 12.59 4.66 14.17
C ALA A 49 12.34 5.91 15.04
N LEU A 50 12.33 5.78 16.37
CA LEU A 50 12.23 6.94 17.27
C LEU A 50 13.47 7.85 17.19
N VAL A 51 14.68 7.28 17.09
CA VAL A 51 15.92 8.06 16.92
C VAL A 51 15.91 8.78 15.57
N LEU A 52 15.55 8.11 14.48
CA LEU A 52 15.42 8.73 13.16
C LEU A 52 14.38 9.85 13.17
N LEU A 53 13.20 9.64 13.76
CA LEU A 53 12.17 10.66 13.88
C LEU A 53 12.64 11.87 14.72
N LEU A 54 13.43 11.65 15.77
CA LEU A 54 14.04 12.74 16.54
C LEU A 54 15.05 13.53 15.69
N LEU A 55 15.92 12.86 14.95
CA LEU A 55 16.88 13.50 14.04
C LEU A 55 16.16 14.31 12.95
N TYR A 56 15.09 13.77 12.38
CA TYR A 56 14.20 14.44 11.43
C TYR A 56 13.56 15.71 12.02
N VAL A 57 13.02 15.64 13.24
CA VAL A 57 12.45 16.82 13.91
C VAL A 57 13.51 17.88 14.21
N VAL A 58 14.71 17.47 14.68
CA VAL A 58 15.81 18.40 14.96
C VAL A 58 16.29 19.10 13.68
N ALA A 59 16.52 18.33 12.61
CA ALA A 59 16.93 18.88 11.31
C ALA A 59 15.89 19.88 10.77
N TRP A 60 14.60 19.59 10.93
CA TRP A 60 13.54 20.46 10.44
C TRP A 60 13.35 21.73 11.27
N LEU A 61 13.50 21.63 12.59
CA LEU A 61 13.47 22.81 13.48
C LEU A 61 14.66 23.75 13.20
N ASP A 62 15.84 23.21 12.93
CA ASP A 62 17.04 23.98 12.56
C ASP A 62 16.84 24.74 11.23
N VAL A 63 16.36 24.02 10.21
CA VAL A 63 16.00 24.53 8.87
C VAL A 63 14.96 25.67 8.91
N LEU A 64 13.97 25.60 9.81
CA LEU A 64 12.94 26.64 9.95
C LEU A 64 13.33 27.79 10.88
N ALA A 65 13.97 27.52 12.01
CA ALA A 65 14.27 28.54 13.03
C ALA A 65 15.42 29.47 12.63
N LEU A 66 16.35 28.99 11.79
CA LEU A 66 17.51 29.74 11.31
C LEU A 66 17.36 30.20 9.84
N GLY A 67 16.24 29.90 9.19
CA GLY A 67 15.95 30.28 7.80
C GLY A 67 15.45 31.72 7.64
N SER A 68 15.44 32.19 6.39
CA SER A 68 14.84 33.47 5.97
C SER A 68 13.78 33.19 4.90
N PRO A 69 12.52 32.91 5.27
CA PRO A 69 11.49 32.39 4.37
C PRO A 69 11.34 33.16 3.05
N PRO A 70 11.13 32.48 1.90
CA PRO A 70 10.91 31.04 1.75
C PRO A 70 12.21 30.24 1.61
N LEU A 71 13.37 30.75 2.01
CA LEU A 71 14.63 29.99 2.04
C LEU A 71 14.94 29.49 3.45
N ASN A 72 15.58 28.32 3.54
CA ASN A 72 16.12 27.80 4.79
C ASN A 72 17.48 28.43 5.16
N SER A 73 18.07 27.99 6.27
CA SER A 73 19.38 28.43 6.76
C SER A 73 20.55 28.18 5.80
N SER A 74 20.41 27.22 4.88
CA SER A 74 21.39 26.91 3.82
C SER A 74 21.12 27.65 2.50
N GLY A 75 20.13 28.54 2.46
CA GLY A 75 19.71 29.24 1.24
C GLY A 75 18.88 28.40 0.26
N THR A 76 18.54 27.16 0.60
CA THR A 76 17.69 26.29 -0.24
C THR A 76 16.22 26.68 -0.07
N PRO A 77 15.41 26.71 -1.14
CA PRO A 77 13.97 26.92 -1.05
C PRO A 77 13.24 25.90 -0.17
N LEU A 78 12.30 26.38 0.65
CA LEU A 78 11.39 25.58 1.46
C LEU A 78 10.26 25.02 0.59
N GLY A 79 9.93 23.74 0.79
CA GLY A 79 8.82 23.05 0.14
C GLY A 79 9.18 22.18 -1.06
N GLY A 80 10.44 22.17 -1.51
CA GLY A 80 10.94 21.24 -2.55
C GLY A 80 10.07 21.19 -3.81
N ASP A 81 9.72 19.97 -4.24
CA ASP A 81 8.84 19.65 -5.38
C ASP A 81 7.51 20.44 -5.37
N TYR A 82 7.01 20.85 -4.21
CA TYR A 82 5.79 21.66 -4.14
C TYR A 82 5.96 23.02 -4.84
N ILE A 83 7.17 23.54 -5.01
CA ILE A 83 7.42 24.77 -5.78
C ILE A 83 7.05 24.56 -7.26
N ALA A 84 7.37 23.41 -7.85
CA ALA A 84 6.95 23.06 -9.20
C ALA A 84 5.40 22.91 -9.29
N PHE A 85 4.79 22.25 -8.32
CA PHE A 85 3.32 22.09 -8.27
C PHE A 85 2.58 23.43 -8.09
N HIS A 86 3.10 24.31 -7.24
CA HIS A 86 2.56 25.65 -7.02
C HIS A 86 2.72 26.52 -8.28
N THR A 87 3.89 26.46 -8.93
CA THR A 87 4.17 27.11 -10.21
C THR A 87 3.17 26.69 -11.29
N ALA A 88 2.90 25.39 -11.41
CA ALA A 88 1.87 24.86 -12.30
C ALA A 88 0.48 25.46 -12.02
N GLY A 89 0.08 25.54 -10.75
CA GLY A 89 -1.15 26.21 -10.35
C GLY A 89 -1.20 27.69 -10.72
N ARG A 90 -0.10 28.45 -10.55
CA ARG A 90 0.01 29.87 -10.94
C ARG A 90 -0.09 30.08 -12.45
N LEU A 91 0.51 29.22 -13.26
CA LEU A 91 0.41 29.27 -14.72
C LEU A 91 -1.03 28.97 -15.20
N LEU A 92 -1.71 27.99 -14.58
CA LEU A 92 -3.13 27.73 -14.85
C LEU A 92 -4.03 28.93 -14.50
N LEU A 93 -3.87 29.50 -13.30
CA LEU A 93 -4.68 30.64 -12.84
C LEU A 93 -4.47 31.91 -13.66
N SER A 94 -3.27 32.11 -14.23
CA SER A 94 -2.95 33.27 -15.08
C SER A 94 -3.31 33.08 -16.55
N GLY A 95 -3.96 31.97 -16.93
CA GLY A 95 -4.32 31.66 -18.31
C GLY A 95 -3.15 31.20 -19.19
N ARG A 96 -1.96 30.99 -18.60
CA ARG A 96 -0.71 30.59 -19.27
C ARG A 96 -0.48 29.08 -19.22
N ALA A 97 -1.56 28.29 -19.18
CA ALA A 97 -1.49 26.84 -19.02
C ALA A 97 -0.74 26.13 -20.17
N SER A 98 -0.72 26.69 -21.38
CA SER A 98 0.09 26.18 -22.51
C SER A 98 1.60 26.27 -22.26
N GLU A 99 2.05 27.11 -21.33
CA GLU A 99 3.46 27.33 -20.98
C GLU A 99 3.91 26.47 -19.78
N LEU A 100 3.08 25.50 -19.35
CA LEU A 100 3.32 24.66 -18.16
C LEU A 100 4.66 23.89 -18.17
N TYR A 101 5.21 23.63 -19.36
CA TYR A 101 6.48 22.94 -19.58
C TYR A 101 7.51 23.81 -20.32
N ASP A 102 7.28 25.13 -20.39
CA ASP A 102 8.27 26.07 -20.94
C ASP A 102 9.23 26.52 -19.83
N HIS A 103 10.52 26.28 -20.02
CA HIS A 103 11.54 26.56 -19.01
C HIS A 103 11.59 28.05 -18.64
N ALA A 104 11.45 28.97 -19.60
CA ALA A 104 11.53 30.40 -19.32
C ALA A 104 10.31 30.89 -18.53
N ALA A 105 9.11 30.41 -18.89
CA ALA A 105 7.88 30.69 -18.17
C ALA A 105 7.89 30.15 -16.73
N VAL A 106 8.36 28.91 -16.54
CA VAL A 106 8.48 28.26 -15.22
C VAL A 106 9.52 28.99 -14.35
N SER A 107 10.73 29.25 -14.87
CA SER A 107 11.77 30.00 -14.14
C SER A 107 11.28 31.40 -13.73
N ALA A 108 10.64 32.15 -14.63
CA ALA A 108 10.14 33.50 -14.31
C ALA A 108 9.09 33.49 -13.18
N VAL A 109 8.25 32.45 -13.09
CA VAL A 109 7.32 32.28 -11.98
C VAL A 109 8.07 31.90 -10.69
N GLN A 110 9.01 30.96 -10.76
CA GLN A 110 9.79 30.52 -9.59
C GLN A 110 10.66 31.64 -9.00
N ASP A 111 11.35 32.42 -9.84
CA ASP A 111 12.08 33.62 -9.44
C ASP A 111 11.18 34.61 -8.70
N SER A 112 9.94 34.80 -9.17
CA SER A 112 8.95 35.68 -8.50
C SER A 112 8.51 35.13 -7.13
N LEU A 113 8.29 33.81 -7.02
CA LEU A 113 7.86 33.13 -5.78
C LEU A 113 8.96 33.14 -4.71
N LEU A 114 10.23 33.10 -5.12
CA LEU A 114 11.40 33.14 -4.23
C LEU A 114 11.92 34.57 -4.01
N GLY A 115 11.33 35.56 -4.69
CA GLY A 115 11.71 36.98 -4.61
C GLY A 115 13.12 37.25 -5.13
N GLY A 116 13.57 36.52 -6.15
CA GLY A 116 14.92 36.62 -6.73
C GLY A 116 16.07 36.16 -5.82
N ARG A 117 15.78 35.55 -4.65
CA ARG A 117 16.79 35.17 -3.65
C ARG A 117 17.48 33.83 -3.89
N ALA A 118 17.04 33.06 -4.89
CA ALA A 118 17.69 31.82 -5.33
C ALA A 118 17.93 31.85 -6.85
N PRO A 119 18.93 32.64 -7.33
CA PRO A 119 19.14 32.85 -8.76
C PRO A 119 19.45 31.55 -9.49
N GLY A 120 18.79 31.31 -10.63
CA GLY A 120 18.97 30.09 -11.41
C GLY A 120 18.34 28.84 -10.79
N PHE A 121 17.50 28.99 -9.75
CA PHE A 121 16.65 27.89 -9.31
C PHE A 121 15.67 27.50 -10.42
N TYR A 122 15.61 26.21 -10.71
CA TYR A 122 14.64 25.62 -11.62
C TYR A 122 14.25 24.24 -11.10
N ASP A 123 12.94 24.01 -10.98
CA ASP A 123 12.38 22.68 -10.82
C ASP A 123 11.15 22.49 -11.72
N ALA A 124 11.18 21.43 -12.52
CA ALA A 124 10.21 21.20 -13.58
C ALA A 124 8.96 20.47 -13.08
N PHE A 125 7.79 20.95 -13.51
CA PHE A 125 6.55 20.19 -13.39
C PHE A 125 6.56 19.05 -14.42
N ARG A 126 6.83 17.81 -13.98
CA ARG A 126 6.96 16.64 -14.88
C ARG A 126 5.67 15.82 -15.05
N ASN A 127 4.69 16.01 -14.16
CA ASN A 127 3.45 15.24 -14.19
C ASN A 127 2.58 15.60 -15.42
N PRO A 128 1.70 14.70 -15.87
CA PRO A 128 0.72 15.00 -16.92
C PRO A 128 -0.17 16.20 -16.57
N PRO A 129 -0.65 16.96 -17.57
CA PRO A 129 -1.22 18.29 -17.32
C PRO A 129 -2.49 18.31 -16.44
N PHE A 130 -3.31 17.26 -16.45
CA PHE A 130 -4.48 17.17 -15.57
C PHE A 130 -4.12 17.30 -14.07
N TYR A 131 -2.89 16.93 -13.69
CA TYR A 131 -2.46 16.95 -12.30
C TYR A 131 -2.27 18.39 -11.78
N ALA A 132 -1.90 19.33 -12.65
CA ALA A 132 -1.74 20.75 -12.31
C ALA A 132 -3.04 21.38 -11.78
N VAL A 133 -4.20 20.89 -12.26
CA VAL A 133 -5.53 21.37 -11.85
C VAL A 133 -5.76 21.21 -10.34
N LEU A 134 -5.16 20.20 -9.71
CA LEU A 134 -5.26 19.99 -8.26
C LEU A 134 -4.56 21.07 -7.43
N PHE A 135 -3.59 21.77 -8.01
CA PHE A 135 -2.79 22.80 -7.35
C PHE A 135 -3.26 24.23 -7.65
N ALA A 136 -4.09 24.44 -8.67
CA ALA A 136 -4.67 25.76 -8.94
C ALA A 136 -5.40 26.36 -7.72
N PRO A 137 -6.21 25.62 -6.93
CA PRO A 137 -6.81 26.17 -5.71
C PRO A 137 -5.79 26.53 -4.61
N LEU A 138 -4.67 25.80 -4.53
CA LEU A 138 -3.60 26.08 -3.55
C LEU A 138 -2.71 27.25 -4.01
N ALA A 139 -2.60 27.50 -5.31
CA ALA A 139 -1.87 28.61 -5.92
C ALA A 139 -2.60 29.98 -5.86
N LEU A 140 -3.83 29.99 -5.33
CA LEU A 140 -4.51 31.21 -4.89
C LEU A 140 -3.89 31.81 -3.62
N LEU A 141 -3.22 30.97 -2.82
CA LEU A 141 -2.42 31.39 -1.67
C LEU A 141 -0.99 31.72 -2.13
N ASP A 142 -0.23 32.42 -1.29
CA ASP A 142 1.22 32.52 -1.45
C ASP A 142 1.89 31.14 -1.24
N LEU A 143 3.15 31.01 -1.68
CA LEU A 143 3.89 29.74 -1.69
C LEU A 143 3.85 29.00 -0.35
N LEU A 144 4.17 29.67 0.77
CA LEU A 144 4.30 29.04 2.08
C LEU A 144 2.95 28.67 2.73
N PRO A 145 1.91 29.54 2.75
CA PRO A 145 0.57 29.12 3.17
C PRO A 145 0.00 27.99 2.31
N GLY A 146 0.21 28.03 0.98
CA GLY A 146 -0.16 26.95 0.09
C GLY A 146 0.55 25.63 0.42
N PHE A 147 1.86 25.69 0.67
CA PHE A 147 2.66 24.54 1.09
C PHE A 147 2.17 23.96 2.43
N ALA A 148 1.87 24.81 3.42
CA ALA A 148 1.32 24.36 4.70
C ALA A 148 -0.03 23.62 4.53
N VAL A 149 -0.91 24.12 3.66
CA VAL A 149 -2.17 23.43 3.31
C VAL A 149 -1.89 22.10 2.62
N PHE A 150 -0.92 22.05 1.68
CA PHE A 150 -0.51 20.81 1.04
C PHE A 150 0.01 19.77 2.05
N SER A 151 0.93 20.14 2.94
CA SER A 151 1.47 19.22 3.95
C SER A 151 0.39 18.71 4.93
N VAL A 152 -0.60 19.54 5.27
CA VAL A 152 -1.77 19.09 6.07
C VAL A 152 -2.63 18.10 5.29
N LEU A 153 -2.90 18.33 4.00
CA LEU A 153 -3.63 17.40 3.14
C LEU A 153 -2.87 16.08 2.97
N SER A 154 -1.55 16.13 2.75
CA SER A 154 -0.68 14.95 2.70
C SER A 154 -0.69 14.18 4.02
N ALA A 155 -0.57 14.85 5.17
CA ALA A 155 -0.70 14.20 6.47
C ALA A 155 -2.08 13.53 6.68
N ALA A 156 -3.16 14.16 6.22
CA ALA A 156 -4.50 13.57 6.23
C ALA A 156 -4.61 12.36 5.29
N CYS A 157 -4.02 12.40 4.10
CA CYS A 157 -3.94 11.27 3.18
C CYS A 157 -3.16 10.09 3.78
N LEU A 158 -2.03 10.34 4.45
CA LEU A 158 -1.26 9.33 5.18
C LEU A 158 -2.09 8.70 6.31
N ALA A 159 -2.73 9.53 7.14
CA ALA A 159 -3.57 9.07 8.24
C ALA A 159 -4.75 8.22 7.72
N LEU A 160 -5.38 8.61 6.62
CA LEU A 160 -6.45 7.87 5.96
C LEU A 160 -5.94 6.53 5.40
N ALA A 161 -4.81 6.51 4.70
CA ALA A 161 -4.21 5.30 4.15
C ALA A 161 -3.88 4.28 5.26
N LEU A 162 -3.26 4.76 6.35
CA LEU A 162 -2.96 3.93 7.53
C LEU A 162 -4.24 3.45 8.22
N TRP A 163 -5.25 4.31 8.39
CA TRP A 163 -6.52 3.91 8.99
C TRP A 163 -7.23 2.84 8.16
N LEU A 164 -7.28 2.98 6.84
CA LEU A 164 -7.87 1.98 5.93
C LEU A 164 -7.17 0.63 6.07
N LEU A 165 -5.84 0.60 5.92
CA LEU A 165 -5.04 -0.64 5.98
C LEU A 165 -5.08 -1.28 7.36
N LEU A 166 -4.97 -0.49 8.44
CA LEU A 166 -5.06 -1.01 9.81
C LEU A 166 -6.46 -1.49 10.15
N ARG A 167 -7.51 -0.77 9.75
CA ARG A 167 -8.91 -1.18 9.99
C ARG A 167 -9.17 -2.53 9.35
N ASP A 168 -8.84 -2.68 8.07
CA ASP A 168 -9.12 -3.93 7.36
C ASP A 168 -8.24 -5.08 7.89
N ALA A 169 -6.97 -4.84 8.23
CA ALA A 169 -6.11 -5.84 8.90
C ALA A 169 -6.63 -6.26 10.30
N LEU A 170 -7.19 -5.32 11.07
CA LEU A 170 -7.75 -5.56 12.40
C LEU A 170 -9.13 -6.25 12.39
N LEU A 171 -9.86 -6.14 11.28
CA LEU A 171 -11.19 -6.74 11.08
C LEU A 171 -11.13 -8.10 10.37
N LEU A 172 -10.24 -8.26 9.38
CA LEU A 172 -10.18 -9.46 8.53
C LEU A 172 -9.30 -10.58 9.11
N GLY A 173 -8.48 -10.31 10.13
CA GLY A 173 -7.67 -11.33 10.80
C GLY A 173 -6.53 -11.91 9.96
N GLU A 174 -6.26 -11.35 8.77
CA GLU A 174 -5.19 -11.78 7.85
C GLU A 174 -3.76 -11.49 8.37
N THR A 175 -3.62 -11.05 9.63
CA THR A 175 -2.38 -10.65 10.29
C THR A 175 -1.29 -11.72 10.36
N ARG A 176 -1.58 -12.99 10.05
CA ARG A 176 -0.57 -14.06 10.02
C ARG A 176 0.43 -13.84 8.86
N LEU A 177 -0.06 -13.68 7.62
CA LEU A 177 0.83 -13.57 6.46
C LEU A 177 1.67 -12.30 6.44
N LEU A 178 1.12 -11.16 6.87
CA LEU A 178 1.90 -9.91 6.85
C LEU A 178 3.01 -9.91 7.91
N GLY A 179 2.79 -10.57 9.06
CA GLY A 179 3.83 -10.77 10.08
C GLY A 179 4.91 -11.74 9.65
N ASP A 180 4.51 -12.90 9.11
CA ASP A 180 5.42 -13.94 8.63
C ASP A 180 6.27 -13.47 7.42
N ALA A 181 5.67 -12.69 6.49
CA ALA A 181 6.38 -12.16 5.32
C ALA A 181 7.33 -11.00 5.64
N LEU A 182 7.09 -10.25 6.73
CA LEU A 182 7.95 -9.14 7.18
C LEU A 182 9.06 -9.58 8.14
N LEU A 183 9.54 -10.83 8.05
CA LEU A 183 10.72 -11.35 8.77
C LEU A 183 10.70 -11.15 10.30
N LEU A 184 9.52 -10.91 10.88
CA LEU A 184 9.32 -10.59 12.29
C LEU A 184 8.63 -11.78 12.96
N GLY A 185 9.43 -12.79 13.26
CA GLY A 185 9.00 -14.00 13.98
C GLY A 185 8.36 -13.71 15.34
N ASP A 186 7.48 -14.61 15.77
CA ASP A 186 6.79 -14.61 17.07
C ASP A 186 6.15 -13.27 17.47
N THR A 187 5.48 -12.61 16.52
CA THR A 187 4.87 -11.30 16.77
C THR A 187 3.40 -11.37 17.23
N PRO A 188 3.09 -11.05 18.52
CA PRO A 188 1.72 -10.92 18.98
C PRO A 188 0.96 -9.82 18.23
N ARG A 189 -0.34 -10.08 18.08
CA ARG A 189 -1.41 -9.31 17.41
C ARG A 189 -1.03 -7.87 17.04
N LEU A 190 -1.14 -7.54 15.75
CA LEU A 190 -1.00 -6.18 15.18
C LEU A 190 -1.75 -5.09 15.99
N ARG A 191 -2.90 -5.45 16.58
CA ARG A 191 -3.70 -4.63 17.51
C ARG A 191 -2.94 -4.08 18.71
N GLU A 192 -1.93 -4.78 19.21
CA GLU A 192 -1.11 -4.36 20.35
C GLU A 192 0.08 -3.48 19.91
N ARG A 193 0.40 -3.51 18.60
CA ARG A 193 1.62 -2.93 18.02
C ARG A 193 1.40 -1.77 17.06
N TRP A 194 0.15 -1.42 16.72
CA TRP A 194 -0.19 -0.34 15.76
C TRP A 194 0.56 0.98 16.03
N ARG A 195 0.72 1.38 17.30
CA ARG A 195 1.47 2.59 17.70
C ARG A 195 2.93 2.54 17.24
N GLY A 196 3.58 1.38 17.34
CA GLY A 196 4.96 1.21 16.86
C GLY A 196 5.03 1.10 15.33
N LEU A 197 3.97 0.63 14.67
CA LEU A 197 3.88 0.65 13.21
C LEU A 197 3.76 2.08 12.67
N VAL A 198 2.93 2.93 13.31
CA VAL A 198 2.84 4.35 12.97
C VAL A 198 4.21 5.04 13.12
N VAL A 199 4.95 4.75 14.20
CA VAL A 199 6.33 5.27 14.38
C VAL A 199 7.27 4.79 13.28
N LEU A 200 7.20 3.52 12.87
CA LEU A 200 8.00 2.98 11.75
C LEU A 200 7.66 3.64 10.41
N VAL A 201 6.38 3.94 10.16
CA VAL A 201 5.94 4.63 8.94
C VAL A 201 6.38 6.10 8.94
N LEU A 202 6.26 6.80 10.06
CA LEU A 202 6.71 8.20 10.18
C LEU A 202 8.25 8.34 10.09
N ALA A 203 8.99 7.30 10.46
CA ALA A 203 10.44 7.23 10.29
C ALA A 203 10.88 6.72 8.91
N PHE A 204 9.96 6.39 8.00
CA PHE A 204 10.30 5.94 6.65
C PHE A 204 10.65 7.17 5.78
N PRO A 205 11.85 7.24 5.16
CA PRO A 205 12.31 8.48 4.52
C PRO A 205 11.36 9.08 3.47
N PRO A 206 10.69 8.31 2.58
CA PRO A 206 9.69 8.87 1.65
C PRO A 206 8.46 9.51 2.32
N VAL A 207 8.13 9.14 3.56
CA VAL A 207 7.07 9.82 4.34
C VAL A 207 7.58 11.13 4.92
N TYR A 208 8.85 11.17 5.35
CA TYR A 208 9.50 12.41 5.78
C TYR A 208 9.59 13.41 4.61
N PHE A 209 10.20 13.02 3.48
CA PHE A 209 10.34 13.88 2.31
C PHE A 209 8.98 14.32 1.74
N GLY A 210 7.99 13.43 1.63
CA GLY A 210 6.64 13.79 1.16
C GLY A 210 5.84 14.76 2.06
N LEU A 211 6.26 15.01 3.30
CA LEU A 211 5.67 16.04 4.17
C LEU A 211 6.43 17.37 4.14
N ILE A 212 7.71 17.35 3.74
CA ILE A 212 8.70 18.42 3.99
C ILE A 212 9.23 19.05 2.70
N ASP A 213 9.50 18.21 1.70
CA ASP A 213 9.92 18.62 0.35
C ASP A 213 8.75 18.52 -0.64
N GLY A 214 7.51 18.37 -0.14
CA GLY A 214 6.31 18.52 -0.94
C GLY A 214 5.97 17.37 -1.89
N GLU A 215 6.67 16.22 -1.84
CA GLU A 215 6.43 15.14 -2.78
C GLU A 215 5.01 14.55 -2.74
N ASN A 216 4.50 14.13 -3.90
CA ASN A 216 3.22 13.43 -4.05
C ASN A 216 3.25 11.92 -3.73
N ALA A 217 4.33 11.41 -3.12
CA ALA A 217 4.48 10.00 -2.74
C ALA A 217 3.36 9.51 -1.79
N ILE A 218 2.89 10.38 -0.89
CA ILE A 218 1.84 10.05 0.09
C ILE A 218 0.46 9.89 -0.59
N ILE A 219 0.18 10.68 -1.63
CA ILE A 219 -1.03 10.53 -2.45
C ILE A 219 -1.00 9.18 -3.18
N SER A 220 0.18 8.79 -3.70
CA SER A 220 0.40 7.49 -4.33
C SER A 220 0.15 6.33 -3.35
N LEU A 221 0.62 6.44 -2.10
CA LEU A 221 0.35 5.46 -1.04
C LEU A 221 -1.15 5.32 -0.72
N LEU A 222 -1.89 6.43 -0.63
CA LEU A 222 -3.34 6.41 -0.42
C LEU A 222 -4.06 5.71 -1.58
N LEU A 223 -3.69 6.00 -2.83
CA LEU A 223 -4.26 5.30 -3.99
C LEU A 223 -3.93 3.81 -3.97
N TYR A 224 -2.71 3.40 -3.64
CA TYR A 224 -2.37 1.99 -3.46
C TYR A 224 -3.23 1.32 -2.38
N ALA A 225 -3.47 1.98 -1.24
CA ALA A 225 -4.36 1.46 -0.19
C ALA A 225 -5.81 1.32 -0.68
N LEU A 226 -6.32 2.29 -1.44
CA LEU A 226 -7.66 2.27 -2.03
C LEU A 226 -7.81 1.18 -3.11
N ILE A 227 -6.81 0.98 -3.96
CA ILE A 227 -6.78 -0.09 -4.97
C ILE A 227 -6.73 -1.45 -4.28
N TYR A 228 -5.82 -1.67 -3.32
CA TYR A 228 -5.74 -2.91 -2.55
C TYR A 228 -7.11 -3.28 -1.95
N ARG A 229 -7.75 -2.30 -1.29
CA ARG A 229 -9.04 -2.45 -0.64
C ARG A 229 -10.16 -2.75 -1.65
N ALA A 230 -10.18 -2.06 -2.79
CA ALA A 230 -11.13 -2.33 -3.87
C ALA A 230 -10.92 -3.72 -4.49
N VAL A 231 -9.67 -4.19 -4.60
CA VAL A 231 -9.36 -5.56 -5.02
C VAL A 231 -9.84 -6.58 -4.00
N ALA A 232 -9.53 -6.39 -2.71
CA ALA A 232 -9.92 -7.29 -1.62
C ALA A 232 -11.45 -7.44 -1.50
N HIS A 233 -12.19 -6.33 -1.62
CA HIS A 233 -13.66 -6.33 -1.60
C HIS A 233 -14.33 -6.59 -2.97
N LYS A 234 -13.57 -7.01 -4.00
CA LYS A 234 -14.07 -7.32 -5.36
C LYS A 234 -14.80 -6.15 -6.06
N GLN A 235 -14.46 -4.92 -5.70
CA GLN A 235 -15.01 -3.69 -6.27
C GLN A 235 -14.26 -3.30 -7.55
N ASP A 236 -14.40 -4.12 -8.61
CA ASP A 236 -13.66 -3.96 -9.89
C ASP A 236 -13.63 -2.52 -10.43
N ARG A 237 -14.78 -1.85 -10.47
CA ARG A 237 -14.88 -0.48 -11.00
C ARG A 237 -14.05 0.52 -10.18
N ALA A 238 -14.11 0.42 -8.85
CA ALA A 238 -13.35 1.28 -7.96
C ALA A 238 -11.84 1.02 -8.10
N ALA A 239 -11.41 -0.24 -8.22
CA ALA A 239 -10.02 -0.57 -8.47
C ALA A 239 -9.52 0.07 -9.79
N GLY A 240 -10.32 0.01 -10.86
CA GLY A 240 -10.01 0.68 -12.13
C GLY A 240 -9.88 2.20 -12.01
N ILE A 241 -10.84 2.86 -11.34
CA ILE A 241 -10.85 4.32 -11.13
C ILE A 241 -9.63 4.76 -10.29
N TRP A 242 -9.38 4.13 -9.14
CA TRP A 242 -8.25 4.51 -8.27
C TRP A 242 -6.90 4.26 -8.95
N SER A 243 -6.77 3.19 -9.75
CA SER A 243 -5.57 2.95 -10.56
C SER A 243 -5.37 4.01 -11.65
N ALA A 244 -6.43 4.49 -12.30
CA ALA A 244 -6.32 5.51 -13.34
C ALA A 244 -6.10 6.92 -12.77
N LEU A 245 -6.67 7.26 -11.61
CA LEU A 245 -6.39 8.53 -10.92
C LEU A 245 -4.92 8.66 -10.50
N GLY A 246 -4.19 7.54 -10.36
CA GLY A 246 -2.75 7.54 -10.13
C GLY A 246 -1.90 7.84 -11.35
N LEU A 247 -2.48 8.01 -12.55
CA LEU A 247 -1.75 8.30 -13.78
C LEU A 247 -0.95 9.61 -13.77
N PHE A 248 -0.99 10.40 -12.69
CA PHE A 248 -0.02 11.50 -12.50
C PHE A 248 1.42 10.99 -12.36
N LYS A 249 1.59 9.74 -11.89
CA LYS A 249 2.83 8.95 -12.01
C LYS A 249 2.56 7.75 -12.93
N PRO A 250 2.54 7.92 -14.26
CA PRO A 250 2.18 6.85 -15.19
C PRO A 250 3.05 5.60 -15.01
N GLN A 251 4.34 5.76 -14.74
CA GLN A 251 5.30 4.69 -14.49
C GLN A 251 4.84 3.74 -13.36
N LEU A 252 4.29 4.28 -12.27
CA LEU A 252 3.88 3.53 -11.08
C LEU A 252 2.50 2.87 -11.24
N PHE A 253 1.63 3.42 -12.09
CA PHE A 253 0.23 2.98 -12.20
C PHE A 253 -0.12 2.23 -13.51
N PHE A 254 0.74 2.27 -14.52
CA PHE A 254 0.56 1.50 -15.77
C PHE A 254 0.57 -0.03 -15.57
N ILE A 255 1.09 -0.52 -14.44
CA ILE A 255 1.07 -1.95 -14.08
C ILE A 255 -0.35 -2.50 -13.87
N PHE A 256 -1.29 -1.66 -13.44
CA PHE A 256 -2.65 -2.08 -13.09
C PHE A 256 -3.52 -2.55 -14.27
N PRO A 257 -3.61 -1.87 -15.42
CA PRO A 257 -4.35 -2.40 -16.59
C PRO A 257 -3.79 -3.75 -17.06
N LEU A 258 -2.47 -3.97 -16.98
CA LEU A 258 -1.86 -5.26 -17.31
C LEU A 258 -2.32 -6.35 -16.32
N ILE A 259 -2.34 -6.04 -15.01
CA ILE A 259 -2.88 -6.93 -13.98
C ILE A 259 -4.37 -7.22 -14.20
N PHE A 260 -5.19 -6.21 -14.54
CA PHE A 260 -6.61 -6.40 -14.81
C PHE A 260 -6.85 -7.26 -16.06
N LEU A 261 -6.05 -7.11 -17.10
CA LEU A 261 -6.07 -7.96 -18.29
C LEU A 261 -5.68 -9.41 -17.95
N ALA A 262 -4.55 -9.62 -17.28
CA ALA A 262 -4.08 -10.96 -16.89
C ALA A 262 -5.03 -11.68 -15.91
N SER A 263 -5.70 -10.93 -15.04
CA SER A 263 -6.73 -11.46 -14.12
C SER A 263 -8.14 -11.52 -14.73
N ARG A 264 -8.33 -11.10 -16.00
CA ARG A 264 -9.62 -11.04 -16.74
C ARG A 264 -10.70 -10.17 -16.07
N ARG A 265 -10.29 -9.12 -15.36
CA ARG A 265 -11.18 -8.17 -14.66
C ARG A 265 -11.59 -7.04 -15.59
N TRP A 266 -12.34 -7.38 -16.64
CA TRP A 266 -12.79 -6.45 -17.69
C TRP A 266 -13.48 -5.20 -17.16
N ARG A 267 -14.25 -5.33 -16.07
CA ARG A 267 -14.92 -4.19 -15.40
C ARG A 267 -13.96 -3.19 -14.78
N ALA A 268 -12.79 -3.65 -14.31
CA ALA A 268 -11.72 -2.79 -13.82
C ALA A 268 -10.95 -2.15 -14.98
N LEU A 269 -10.66 -2.92 -16.03
CA LEU A 269 -9.98 -2.43 -17.23
C LEU A 269 -10.78 -1.34 -17.96
N VAL A 270 -12.10 -1.52 -18.13
CA VAL A 270 -12.98 -0.50 -18.73
C VAL A 270 -13.07 0.75 -17.84
N ALA A 271 -13.21 0.58 -16.52
CA ALA A 271 -13.25 1.73 -15.60
C ALA A 271 -11.92 2.51 -15.60
N TYR A 272 -10.79 1.81 -15.66
CA TYR A 272 -9.47 2.40 -15.85
C TYR A 272 -9.39 3.17 -17.17
N GLY A 273 -9.74 2.54 -18.30
CA GLY A 273 -9.67 3.14 -19.63
C GLY A 273 -10.54 4.40 -19.78
N LEU A 274 -11.79 4.37 -19.28
CA LEU A 274 -12.67 5.53 -19.29
C LEU A 274 -12.15 6.67 -18.41
N THR A 275 -11.61 6.36 -17.24
CA THR A 275 -11.03 7.36 -16.33
C THR A 275 -9.75 7.96 -16.95
N ALA A 276 -8.87 7.13 -17.49
CA ALA A 276 -7.66 7.58 -18.19
C ALA A 276 -7.99 8.46 -19.41
N ALA A 277 -8.99 8.10 -20.21
CA ALA A 277 -9.47 8.91 -21.33
C ALA A 277 -10.01 10.27 -20.88
N ALA A 278 -10.75 10.33 -19.76
CA ALA A 278 -11.22 11.58 -19.18
C ALA A 278 -10.08 12.47 -18.67
N LEU A 279 -9.06 11.89 -18.01
CA LEU A 279 -7.87 12.62 -17.55
C LEU A 279 -7.00 13.10 -18.73
N PHE A 280 -6.90 12.32 -19.81
CA PHE A 280 -6.24 12.72 -21.04
C PHE A 280 -6.99 13.87 -21.73
N ALA A 281 -8.31 13.76 -21.88
CA ALA A 281 -9.15 14.84 -22.43
C ALA A 281 -9.06 16.12 -21.59
N LEU A 282 -9.03 16.02 -20.26
CA LEU A 282 -8.78 17.15 -19.36
C LEU A 282 -7.39 17.74 -19.58
N SER A 283 -6.36 16.91 -19.76
CA SER A 283 -4.99 17.40 -20.05
C SER A 283 -4.95 18.21 -21.35
N VAL A 284 -5.54 17.68 -22.43
CA VAL A 284 -5.67 18.38 -23.72
C VAL A 284 -6.48 19.67 -23.58
N ALA A 285 -7.55 19.68 -22.79
CA ALA A 285 -8.36 20.87 -22.56
C ALA A 285 -7.65 21.96 -21.75
N VAL A 286 -6.72 21.59 -20.85
CA VAL A 286 -5.97 22.55 -20.01
C VAL A 286 -4.81 23.19 -20.76
N VAL A 287 -3.99 22.41 -21.49
CA VAL A 287 -2.73 22.92 -22.09
C VAL A 287 -2.71 22.93 -23.63
N GLY A 288 -3.77 22.40 -24.27
CA GLY A 288 -3.86 22.28 -25.72
C GLY A 288 -2.88 21.25 -26.33
N PRO A 289 -2.93 21.06 -27.66
CA PRO A 289 -2.03 20.13 -28.35
C PRO A 289 -0.54 20.49 -28.20
N ALA A 290 -0.21 21.79 -28.19
CA ALA A 290 1.16 22.27 -28.03
C ALA A 290 1.72 21.94 -26.63
N GLY A 291 0.96 22.20 -25.56
CA GLY A 291 1.37 21.85 -24.20
C GLY A 291 1.48 20.32 -23.98
N MET A 292 0.64 19.53 -24.65
CA MET A 292 0.78 18.06 -24.65
C MET A 292 2.06 17.59 -25.35
N GLN A 293 2.49 18.25 -26.43
CA GLN A 293 3.77 17.96 -27.09
C GLN A 293 4.96 18.42 -26.22
N ALA A 294 4.85 19.56 -25.54
CA ALA A 294 5.87 20.03 -24.60
C ALA A 294 6.00 19.07 -23.39
N TRP A 295 4.89 18.54 -22.87
CA TRP A 295 4.92 17.48 -21.86
C TRP A 295 5.64 16.22 -22.37
N LEU A 296 5.32 15.72 -23.57
CA LEU A 296 6.04 14.56 -24.10
C LEU A 296 7.54 14.82 -24.34
N ARG A 297 7.91 16.08 -24.60
CA ARG A 297 9.31 16.50 -24.82
C ARG A 297 10.12 16.53 -23.52
N ILE A 298 9.59 17.13 -22.45
CA ILE A 298 10.29 17.22 -21.16
C ILE A 298 10.52 15.84 -20.51
N LEU A 299 9.74 14.83 -20.91
CA LEU A 299 9.92 13.42 -20.50
C LEU A 299 10.97 12.64 -21.34
N ILE A 300 11.57 13.29 -22.34
CA ILE A 300 12.51 12.67 -23.30
C ILE A 300 13.85 13.40 -23.31
N GLU A 301 13.85 14.73 -23.15
CA GLU A 301 15.06 15.55 -23.10
C GLU A 301 15.96 15.16 -21.89
N PRO A 302 17.30 15.21 -22.04
CA PRO A 302 18.20 14.93 -20.93
C PRO A 302 18.01 15.98 -19.84
N GLU A 303 17.74 15.50 -18.63
CA GLU A 303 17.71 16.35 -17.46
C GLU A 303 19.04 17.07 -17.24
N THR A 304 18.98 18.30 -16.75
CA THR A 304 20.15 19.10 -16.38
C THR A 304 20.02 19.63 -14.95
N GLY A 305 21.14 19.94 -14.30
CA GLY A 305 21.14 20.46 -12.92
C GLY A 305 20.70 19.44 -11.87
N ASN A 306 19.63 19.75 -11.13
CA ASN A 306 19.23 19.02 -9.92
C ASN A 306 18.88 17.55 -10.16
N ALA A 307 18.33 17.21 -11.32
CA ALA A 307 17.85 15.87 -11.60
C ALA A 307 19.03 14.89 -11.81
N THR A 308 20.05 15.24 -12.61
CA THR A 308 21.27 14.40 -12.74
C THR A 308 22.03 14.28 -11.42
N ALA A 309 22.08 15.34 -10.61
CA ALA A 309 22.65 15.32 -9.26
C ALA A 309 21.93 14.37 -8.28
N ASN A 310 20.68 13.98 -8.57
CA ASN A 310 19.88 13.06 -7.76
C ASN A 310 19.79 11.64 -8.34
N ALA A 311 20.33 11.36 -9.53
CA ALA A 311 20.23 10.05 -10.19
C ALA A 311 20.74 8.86 -9.36
N TRP A 312 21.76 9.08 -8.52
CA TRP A 312 22.30 8.07 -7.59
C TRP A 312 21.32 7.65 -6.48
N ARG A 313 20.25 8.42 -6.22
CA ARG A 313 19.22 8.12 -5.19
C ARG A 313 18.15 7.13 -5.69
N MET A 314 18.17 6.77 -6.98
CA MET A 314 17.12 5.97 -7.61
C MET A 314 17.22 4.49 -7.27
N ALA A 315 16.11 3.93 -6.78
CA ALA A 315 15.99 2.51 -6.45
C ALA A 315 15.32 1.70 -7.58
N SER A 316 15.83 1.81 -8.82
CA SER A 316 15.31 1.11 -10.01
C SER A 316 16.30 0.08 -10.56
N LEU A 317 15.81 -0.87 -11.37
CA LEU A 317 16.71 -1.79 -12.10
C LEU A 317 17.56 -1.07 -13.15
N LYS A 318 17.06 0.01 -13.77
CA LYS A 318 17.83 0.82 -14.73
C LYS A 318 19.08 1.38 -14.04
N SER A 319 18.87 2.12 -12.96
CA SER A 319 19.94 2.76 -12.17
C SER A 319 20.95 1.74 -11.63
N PHE A 320 20.49 0.55 -11.24
CA PHE A 320 21.36 -0.55 -10.85
C PHE A 320 22.29 -1.02 -11.99
N PHE A 321 21.76 -1.23 -13.20
CA PHE A 321 22.59 -1.67 -14.32
C PHE A 321 23.47 -0.55 -14.87
N ASP A 322 23.03 0.71 -14.87
CA ASP A 322 23.84 1.85 -15.31
C ASP A 322 25.06 2.07 -14.40
N VAL A 323 24.87 1.98 -13.07
CA VAL A 323 25.99 2.07 -12.11
C VAL A 323 26.92 0.85 -12.20
N LEU A 324 26.40 -0.32 -12.57
CA LEU A 324 27.20 -1.53 -12.76
C LEU A 324 27.97 -1.54 -14.09
N LEU A 325 27.48 -0.82 -15.11
CA LEU A 325 27.96 -0.84 -16.49
C LEU A 325 28.05 0.58 -17.11
N PRO A 326 28.83 1.50 -16.50
CA PRO A 326 28.79 2.93 -16.83
C PRO A 326 29.06 3.26 -18.31
N ASP A 327 29.94 2.51 -18.98
CA ASP A 327 30.31 2.74 -20.39
C ASP A 327 29.52 1.84 -21.38
N GLN A 328 28.54 1.06 -20.92
CA GLN A 328 27.85 0.05 -21.74
C GLN A 328 26.33 0.22 -21.73
N HIS A 329 25.86 1.44 -22.01
CA HIS A 329 24.44 1.82 -21.99
C HIS A 329 23.51 0.83 -22.73
N LEU A 330 23.92 0.32 -23.90
CA LEU A 330 23.13 -0.67 -24.65
C LEU A 330 23.00 -2.03 -23.91
N LEU A 331 24.05 -2.47 -23.21
CA LEU A 331 24.00 -3.68 -22.39
C LEU A 331 23.19 -3.45 -21.11
N SER A 332 23.37 -2.30 -20.46
CA SER A 332 22.56 -1.89 -19.30
C SER A 332 21.07 -1.89 -19.65
N LEU A 333 20.69 -1.20 -20.74
CA LEU A 333 19.32 -1.14 -21.25
C LEU A 333 18.78 -2.54 -21.60
N GLY A 334 19.60 -3.40 -22.21
CA GLY A 334 19.23 -4.78 -22.52
C GLY A 334 18.96 -5.64 -21.28
N LEU A 335 19.82 -5.55 -20.26
CA LEU A 335 19.67 -6.26 -18.99
C LEU A 335 18.47 -5.72 -18.18
N TYR A 336 18.29 -4.40 -18.15
CA TYR A 336 17.13 -3.74 -17.57
C TYR A 336 15.83 -4.21 -18.25
N ALA A 337 15.77 -4.21 -19.58
CA ALA A 337 14.59 -4.67 -20.33
C ALA A 337 14.30 -6.16 -20.09
N ALA A 338 15.32 -7.03 -20.14
CA ALA A 338 15.16 -8.46 -19.93
C ALA A 338 14.68 -8.81 -18.51
N SER A 339 15.29 -8.19 -17.49
CA SER A 339 14.90 -8.39 -16.08
C SER A 339 13.51 -7.82 -15.78
N SER A 340 13.18 -6.66 -16.34
CA SER A 340 11.86 -6.04 -16.24
C SER A 340 10.75 -6.89 -16.86
N LEU A 341 10.98 -7.40 -18.07
CA LEU A 341 10.07 -8.33 -18.74
C LEU A 341 9.89 -9.63 -17.95
N ALA A 342 10.95 -10.17 -17.36
CA ALA A 342 10.89 -11.37 -16.53
C ALA A 342 10.07 -11.15 -15.25
N LEU A 343 10.27 -10.03 -14.54
CA LEU A 343 9.50 -9.65 -13.36
C LEU A 343 8.02 -9.42 -13.70
N LEU A 344 7.74 -8.68 -14.77
CA LEU A 344 6.38 -8.42 -15.24
C LEU A 344 5.68 -9.72 -15.65
N PHE A 345 6.34 -10.60 -16.40
CA PHE A 345 5.79 -11.92 -16.75
C PHE A 345 5.49 -12.76 -15.50
N ALA A 346 6.39 -12.80 -14.52
CA ALA A 346 6.17 -13.50 -13.26
C ALA A 346 4.95 -12.94 -12.50
N LEU A 347 4.79 -11.61 -12.48
CA LEU A 347 3.65 -10.93 -11.86
C LEU A 347 2.32 -11.26 -12.56
N LEU A 348 2.25 -11.14 -13.88
CA LEU A 348 1.05 -11.43 -14.66
C LEU A 348 0.68 -12.93 -14.58
N ARG A 349 1.68 -13.82 -14.51
CA ARG A 349 1.50 -15.26 -14.26
C ARG A 349 0.99 -15.53 -12.83
N ALA A 350 1.38 -14.74 -11.83
CA ALA A 350 0.88 -14.87 -10.47
C ALA A 350 -0.58 -14.39 -10.35
N TRP A 351 -0.93 -13.25 -10.95
CA TRP A 351 -2.30 -12.71 -10.98
C TRP A 351 -3.27 -13.59 -11.77
N SER A 352 -2.90 -14.10 -12.94
CA SER A 352 -3.77 -15.02 -13.73
C SER A 352 -4.08 -16.34 -13.00
N ARG A 353 -3.12 -16.87 -12.22
CA ARG A 353 -3.31 -18.05 -11.35
C ARG A 353 -4.26 -17.81 -10.18
N LEU A 354 -4.43 -16.56 -9.74
CA LEU A 354 -5.40 -16.22 -8.70
C LEU A 354 -6.84 -16.36 -9.23
N THR A 355 -7.08 -15.89 -10.46
CA THR A 355 -8.38 -16.01 -11.14
C THR A 355 -8.76 -17.46 -11.40
N SER A 356 -7.84 -18.30 -11.91
CA SER A 356 -8.16 -19.69 -12.24
C SER A 356 -8.56 -20.54 -11.01
N ARG A 357 -7.90 -20.30 -9.86
CA ARG A 357 -8.26 -20.92 -8.57
C ARG A 357 -9.61 -20.47 -8.02
N ALA A 358 -10.05 -19.26 -8.35
CA ALA A 358 -11.38 -18.77 -7.96
C ALA A 358 -12.49 -19.44 -8.78
N SER A 359 -12.27 -19.67 -10.08
CA SER A 359 -13.22 -20.38 -10.95
C SER A 359 -13.26 -21.90 -10.73
N SER A 360 -12.22 -22.51 -10.15
CA SER A 360 -12.11 -23.96 -10.00
C SER A 360 -12.62 -24.52 -8.65
N ARG A 361 -13.27 -23.71 -7.80
CA ARG A 361 -13.96 -24.20 -6.61
C ARG A 361 -15.34 -24.73 -7.03
N PRO A 362 -15.62 -26.04 -6.94
CA PRO A 362 -16.93 -26.56 -7.33
C PRO A 362 -18.01 -26.06 -6.37
N SER A 363 -19.15 -25.66 -6.92
CA SER A 363 -20.38 -25.39 -6.17
C SER A 363 -21.06 -26.69 -5.71
N SER A 364 -20.31 -27.58 -5.05
CA SER A 364 -20.77 -28.89 -4.59
C SER A 364 -20.97 -28.92 -3.08
N ALA A 365 -21.93 -28.12 -2.62
CA ALA A 365 -22.50 -28.20 -1.27
C ALA A 365 -24.03 -28.07 -1.32
N VAL A 366 -24.65 -28.64 -2.36
CA VAL A 366 -26.06 -29.05 -2.31
C VAL A 366 -26.07 -30.50 -1.86
N SER A 367 -26.24 -30.72 -0.57
CA SER A 367 -26.43 -32.05 0.00
C SER A 367 -27.80 -32.58 -0.42
N SER A 368 -27.85 -33.42 -1.44
CA SER A 368 -29.00 -34.28 -1.72
C SER A 368 -29.22 -35.20 -0.51
N GLY A 369 -30.31 -34.96 0.23
CA GLY A 369 -30.74 -35.87 1.31
C GLY A 369 -31.11 -37.25 0.74
N PRO A 370 -31.06 -38.32 1.56
CA PRO A 370 -31.34 -39.67 1.10
C PRO A 370 -32.82 -39.82 0.68
N SER A 371 -33.01 -40.52 -0.44
CA SER A 371 -34.33 -40.86 -0.98
C SER A 371 -35.15 -41.67 0.02
N ALA A 372 -36.33 -41.15 0.39
CA ALA A 372 -37.38 -41.92 1.04
C ALA A 372 -38.40 -42.33 -0.02
N ALA A 373 -38.53 -43.63 -0.25
CA ALA A 373 -39.56 -44.17 -1.13
C ALA A 373 -40.95 -43.97 -0.51
N GLY A 374 -41.87 -43.36 -1.25
CA GLY A 374 -43.27 -43.17 -0.87
C GLY A 374 -44.19 -43.59 -2.02
N THR A 375 -45.08 -44.54 -1.74
CA THR A 375 -45.92 -45.21 -2.75
C THR A 375 -47.07 -44.37 -3.30
N SER A 376 -47.43 -44.71 -4.53
CA SER A 376 -48.51 -44.26 -5.40
C SER A 376 -49.88 -43.87 -4.82
N SER A 377 -50.56 -43.02 -5.61
CA SER A 377 -52.01 -42.92 -5.87
C SER A 377 -52.92 -42.12 -4.91
N GLY A 378 -53.71 -41.21 -5.50
CA GLY A 378 -54.74 -40.39 -4.86
C GLY A 378 -55.18 -39.23 -5.77
N LEU A 379 -56.48 -39.13 -6.08
CA LEU A 379 -57.02 -38.22 -7.11
C LEU A 379 -57.47 -36.85 -6.57
N SER A 380 -57.23 -35.81 -7.40
CA SER A 380 -58.18 -34.77 -7.86
C SER A 380 -58.89 -33.77 -6.91
N ALA A 381 -59.07 -32.57 -7.49
CA ALA A 381 -60.19 -31.61 -7.32
C ALA A 381 -60.24 -30.62 -6.12
N ALA A 382 -60.00 -29.35 -6.48
CA ALA A 382 -60.87 -28.18 -6.31
C ALA A 382 -61.57 -27.88 -4.95
N GLY A 383 -61.34 -26.67 -4.44
CA GLY A 383 -62.17 -25.99 -3.45
C GLY A 383 -61.81 -24.51 -3.37
N ALA A 384 -62.79 -23.61 -3.54
CA ALA A 384 -62.55 -22.17 -3.66
C ALA A 384 -63.36 -21.34 -2.66
N SER A 385 -62.79 -20.18 -2.28
CA SER A 385 -63.46 -18.93 -1.89
C SER A 385 -64.00 -18.72 -0.44
N SER A 386 -64.06 -17.42 -0.09
CA SER A 386 -64.62 -16.77 1.12
C SER A 386 -63.85 -16.97 2.45
N GLY A 387 -63.70 -15.95 3.31
CA GLY A 387 -64.01 -14.52 3.14
C GLY A 387 -63.71 -13.66 4.40
N ALA A 388 -63.94 -12.34 4.26
CA ALA A 388 -64.09 -11.31 5.31
C ALA A 388 -62.91 -10.88 6.22
N SER A 389 -62.77 -9.56 6.35
CA SER A 389 -62.06 -8.79 7.41
C SER A 389 -63.12 -8.12 8.33
N PRO A 390 -62.84 -7.11 9.20
CA PRO A 390 -61.61 -6.61 9.81
C PRO A 390 -61.72 -6.36 11.35
N SER A 391 -60.76 -5.62 11.94
CA SER A 391 -60.87 -4.63 13.06
C SER A 391 -60.05 -4.87 14.35
N GLY A 392 -59.71 -3.75 15.03
CA GLY A 392 -59.10 -3.69 16.39
C GLY A 392 -57.69 -3.07 16.46
N THR A 393 -57.51 -1.75 16.35
CA THR A 393 -57.45 -0.71 17.43
C THR A 393 -56.13 -0.56 18.21
N SER A 394 -55.79 0.69 18.51
CA SER A 394 -54.48 1.19 18.99
C SER A 394 -54.48 1.76 20.42
N THR A 395 -53.44 1.46 21.21
CA THR A 395 -52.84 2.22 22.36
C THR A 395 -51.43 1.66 22.64
N GLY A 396 -50.49 2.31 23.35
CA GLY A 396 -50.48 3.67 23.92
C GLY A 396 -49.09 4.13 24.47
N LEU A 397 -49.00 5.43 24.70
CA LEU A 397 -47.98 6.26 25.41
C LEU A 397 -47.92 5.95 26.94
N SER A 398 -46.94 6.32 27.79
CA SER A 398 -45.69 7.14 27.71
C SER A 398 -44.89 7.13 29.04
N GLY A 399 -43.57 7.44 29.01
CA GLY A 399 -42.75 7.92 30.15
C GLY A 399 -42.20 6.84 31.12
N GLY A 400 -41.11 7.05 31.88
CA GLY A 400 -40.12 8.15 31.94
C GLY A 400 -39.16 8.01 33.16
N ALA A 401 -38.02 8.71 33.12
CA ALA A 401 -37.07 9.00 34.23
C ALA A 401 -36.10 7.92 34.78
N SER A 402 -34.81 8.20 34.51
CA SER A 402 -33.56 8.05 35.30
C SER A 402 -33.57 7.58 36.77
N LEU A 403 -32.56 6.78 37.16
CA LEU A 403 -31.47 7.27 38.06
C LEU A 403 -30.22 6.35 38.04
N VAL A 404 -29.15 6.76 38.76
CA VAL A 404 -27.78 6.21 38.75
C VAL A 404 -27.36 5.79 40.18
N ILE A 405 -26.29 4.98 40.30
CA ILE A 405 -25.26 4.91 41.37
C ILE A 405 -24.97 3.48 41.92
N SER A 406 -23.69 3.30 42.26
CA SER A 406 -22.89 2.21 42.88
C SER A 406 -23.60 1.24 43.89
N SER A 407 -23.01 0.12 44.35
CA SER A 407 -21.60 -0.14 44.70
C SER A 407 -21.22 -1.63 44.87
N ARG A 408 -19.91 -1.89 44.94
CA ARG A 408 -19.21 -3.13 45.38
C ARG A 408 -18.69 -2.93 46.82
N PRO A 409 -18.08 -3.93 47.53
CA PRO A 409 -18.11 -5.40 47.43
C PRO A 409 -18.55 -5.99 48.82
N PRO A 410 -18.02 -7.07 49.50
CA PRO A 410 -16.63 -7.56 49.60
C PRO A 410 -16.43 -9.09 49.43
N SER A 411 -15.22 -9.55 49.77
CA SER A 411 -14.58 -10.86 49.59
C SER A 411 -14.85 -11.94 50.66
N SER A 412 -14.65 -13.23 50.33
CA SER A 412 -13.94 -14.18 51.22
C SER A 412 -13.47 -15.49 50.55
N ALA A 413 -12.25 -15.90 50.93
CA ALA A 413 -11.66 -17.24 51.13
C ALA A 413 -12.04 -18.51 50.31
N SER A 414 -10.98 -19.24 49.94
CA SER A 414 -10.89 -20.68 49.61
C SER A 414 -10.71 -21.53 50.90
N PRO A 415 -10.32 -22.84 50.91
CA PRO A 415 -10.15 -23.85 49.84
C PRO A 415 -10.71 -25.28 50.17
N GLY A 416 -10.52 -26.24 49.25
CA GLY A 416 -10.29 -27.66 49.61
C GLY A 416 -11.35 -28.70 49.18
N GLY A 417 -10.91 -29.96 49.00
CA GLY A 417 -11.80 -31.13 48.84
C GLY A 417 -11.44 -32.08 47.69
N PHE A 418 -10.53 -33.03 47.93
CA PHE A 418 -10.34 -34.22 47.08
C PHE A 418 -11.58 -35.14 47.13
N SER A 419 -12.01 -35.71 45.99
CA SER A 419 -12.16 -37.17 45.82
C SER A 419 -12.80 -37.56 44.46
N ALA A 420 -12.08 -38.41 43.72
CA ALA A 420 -12.63 -39.40 42.80
C ALA A 420 -12.78 -40.75 43.59
N PRO A 421 -13.22 -41.91 43.03
CA PRO A 421 -13.54 -42.21 41.63
C PRO A 421 -14.81 -43.06 41.39
N TRP A 422 -15.25 -43.19 40.14
CA TRP A 422 -15.92 -44.40 39.62
C TRP A 422 -15.57 -44.61 38.13
N THR A 423 -15.64 -45.87 37.66
CA THR A 423 -14.90 -46.36 36.50
C THR A 423 -15.72 -46.63 35.24
N ALA A 424 -15.04 -46.50 34.09
CA ALA A 424 -15.24 -47.20 32.82
C ALA A 424 -16.58 -47.00 32.05
N HIS A 425 -16.46 -46.51 30.81
CA HIS A 425 -16.46 -47.39 29.63
C HIS A 425 -15.83 -46.70 28.41
N ALA A 426 -15.23 -47.48 27.51
CA ALA A 426 -14.56 -46.97 26.31
C ALA A 426 -15.46 -47.12 25.07
N ALA A 427 -15.55 -46.07 24.27
CA ALA A 427 -15.99 -46.14 22.88
C ALA A 427 -15.22 -45.08 22.08
N GLY A 428 -14.39 -45.51 21.14
CA GLY A 428 -13.57 -44.59 20.35
C GLY A 428 -14.36 -43.96 19.21
N SER A 429 -14.30 -42.63 19.09
CA SER A 429 -14.55 -41.93 17.84
C SER A 429 -13.37 -41.01 17.55
N SER A 430 -12.41 -41.53 16.78
CA SER A 430 -11.24 -40.80 16.30
C SER A 430 -11.64 -39.82 15.18
N SER A 431 -12.43 -38.80 15.51
CA SER A 431 -12.66 -37.64 14.64
C SER A 431 -11.40 -36.77 14.59
N ASN A 432 -10.34 -37.32 14.01
CA ASN A 432 -9.10 -36.63 13.69
C ASN A 432 -9.34 -35.73 12.47
N ALA A 433 -10.28 -34.80 12.64
CA ALA A 433 -10.55 -33.72 11.70
C ALA A 433 -9.33 -32.81 11.71
N SER A 434 -8.33 -33.19 10.92
CA SER A 434 -7.18 -32.36 10.60
C SER A 434 -7.70 -31.06 10.00
N ALA A 435 -7.81 -30.05 10.86
CA ALA A 435 -8.17 -28.70 10.47
C ALA A 435 -7.06 -28.20 9.55
N ARG A 436 -7.23 -28.43 8.24
CA ARG A 436 -6.33 -27.92 7.21
C ARG A 436 -6.17 -26.44 7.51
N PRO A 437 -4.93 -25.94 7.73
CA PRO A 437 -4.75 -24.53 7.99
C PRO A 437 -5.42 -23.77 6.85
N SER A 438 -6.32 -22.85 7.20
CA SER A 438 -6.94 -21.98 6.21
C SER A 438 -5.81 -21.25 5.51
N LEU A 439 -5.55 -21.63 4.26
CA LEU A 439 -4.59 -20.97 3.39
C LEU A 439 -5.04 -19.52 3.29
N ALA A 440 -4.40 -18.67 4.08
CA ALA A 440 -4.67 -17.25 4.14
C ALA A 440 -4.54 -16.66 2.73
N SER A 441 -5.28 -15.59 2.45
CA SER A 441 -5.41 -15.12 1.08
C SER A 441 -4.01 -14.80 0.52
N PRO A 442 -3.67 -15.21 -0.72
CA PRO A 442 -2.37 -14.88 -1.30
C PRO A 442 -2.27 -13.40 -1.70
N LEU A 443 -3.32 -12.60 -1.43
CA LEU A 443 -3.46 -11.23 -1.90
C LEU A 443 -2.43 -10.28 -1.27
N PRO A 444 -2.11 -10.31 0.04
CA PRO A 444 -1.10 -9.41 0.62
C PRO A 444 0.31 -9.67 0.04
N ALA A 445 0.67 -10.95 -0.15
CA ALA A 445 1.96 -11.31 -0.75
C ALA A 445 2.04 -10.93 -2.24
N LEU A 446 0.94 -11.15 -2.98
CA LEU A 446 0.83 -10.73 -4.39
C LEU A 446 0.80 -9.21 -4.53
N TRP A 447 0.24 -8.49 -3.56
CA TRP A 447 0.26 -7.03 -3.51
C TRP A 447 1.65 -6.50 -3.21
N ALA A 448 2.36 -7.06 -2.23
CA ALA A 448 3.76 -6.73 -1.96
C ALA A 448 4.65 -6.97 -3.20
N PHE A 449 4.44 -8.09 -3.91
CA PHE A 449 5.12 -8.36 -5.18
C PHE A 449 4.72 -7.36 -6.28
N THR A 450 3.45 -6.95 -6.33
CA THR A 450 2.97 -5.90 -7.27
C THR A 450 3.69 -4.58 -7.01
N SER A 451 3.75 -4.11 -5.76
CA SER A 451 4.47 -2.88 -5.40
C SER A 451 5.97 -2.97 -5.67
N LEU A 452 6.61 -4.11 -5.38
CA LEU A 452 8.03 -4.33 -5.65
C LEU A 452 8.32 -4.27 -7.16
N VAL A 453 7.51 -4.96 -7.98
CA VAL A 453 7.67 -4.93 -9.44
C VAL A 453 7.41 -3.52 -9.98
N ALA A 454 6.39 -2.81 -9.48
CA ALA A 454 6.10 -1.44 -9.92
C ALA A 454 7.26 -0.46 -9.68
N VAL A 455 8.02 -0.62 -8.59
CA VAL A 455 9.22 0.20 -8.30
C VAL A 455 10.47 -0.29 -9.03
N LEU A 456 10.71 -1.61 -9.11
CA LEU A 456 11.92 -2.14 -9.76
C LEU A 456 11.90 -2.04 -11.28
N VAL A 457 10.72 -2.27 -11.88
CA VAL A 457 10.49 -2.13 -13.32
C VAL A 457 10.32 -0.66 -13.71
N ASP A 458 10.25 0.27 -12.75
CA ASP A 458 9.99 1.68 -13.01
C ASP A 458 10.94 2.24 -14.09
N PRO A 459 10.42 2.54 -15.29
CA PRO A 459 11.18 3.22 -16.31
C PRO A 459 11.24 4.70 -15.97
N HIS A 460 12.16 5.07 -15.07
CA HIS A 460 12.66 6.45 -14.99
C HIS A 460 13.28 6.93 -16.33
N LEU A 461 13.30 6.10 -17.39
CA LEU A 461 13.41 6.54 -18.80
C LEU A 461 12.52 7.74 -19.14
N VAL A 462 11.34 7.85 -18.51
CA VAL A 462 10.35 8.91 -18.76
C VAL A 462 10.69 10.21 -18.00
N ASP A 463 11.68 10.20 -17.11
CA ASP A 463 12.15 11.41 -16.41
C ASP A 463 13.66 11.69 -16.69
N TYR A 464 14.43 10.82 -17.37
CA TYR A 464 15.91 10.95 -17.38
C TYR A 464 16.69 10.57 -18.66
N ASP A 465 16.21 9.71 -19.58
CA ASP A 465 17.15 9.03 -20.51
C ASP A 465 16.56 8.46 -21.83
N LEU A 466 15.52 9.09 -22.41
CA LEU A 466 14.98 8.65 -23.71
C LEU A 466 15.78 9.14 -24.94
N THR A 467 16.92 9.79 -24.73
CA THR A 467 17.81 10.34 -25.78
C THR A 467 18.67 9.31 -26.52
N VAL A 468 18.76 8.05 -26.08
CA VAL A 468 19.68 7.04 -26.68
C VAL A 468 19.24 6.57 -28.09
N LEU A 469 18.12 7.06 -28.63
CA LEU A 469 17.61 6.69 -29.96
C LEU A 469 17.50 7.86 -30.97
N VAL A 470 17.97 9.06 -30.62
CA VAL A 470 18.08 10.19 -31.57
C VAL A 470 19.55 10.59 -31.66
N PRO A 471 20.25 10.28 -32.77
CA PRO A 471 21.57 10.84 -33.03
C PRO A 471 21.49 12.37 -33.08
N ALA A 472 22.47 13.05 -32.47
CA ALA A 472 22.63 14.50 -32.51
C ALA A 472 23.04 15.01 -33.90
#